data_AF-A0A4Q3JHK9-F1
#
_entry.id   AF-A0A4Q3JHK9-F1
#
_cell.length_a   1.000
_cell.length_b   1.000
_cell.length_c   1.000
_cell.angle_alpha   90.00
_cell.angle_beta   90.00
_cell.angle_gamma   90.00
#
_symmetry.space_group_name_H-M   'P 1'
#
loop_
_entity.id
_entity.type
_entity.pdbx_description
1 polymer ?
#
loop_
_entity_poly.entity_id
_entity_poly.type
_entity_poly.pdbx_seq_one_letter_code
_entity_poly.pdbx_strand_id
1 'polypeptide(L)'
;MRKTGEMNQPERDWTEGIKVIKAPILLVFADADSIRPEHMVEFWKLLGGGQRDAGFDGSQRPASQLAILPNTTHYNLIQSPLLTEVATAFLTQ
;
A
#
# COMPACT_ATOMS: atom_id res chain seq x y z
N MET A 1 -28.61 -8.91 -2.34
CA MET A 1 -27.65 -7.79 -2.31
C MET A 1 -27.99 -6.93 -1.10
N ARG A 2 -27.06 -6.75 -0.15
CA ARG A 2 -27.27 -5.80 0.96
C ARG A 2 -27.29 -4.37 0.38
N LYS A 3 -28.17 -3.52 0.92
CA LYS A 3 -28.33 -2.13 0.45
C LYS A 3 -27.22 -1.27 1.04
N THR A 4 -26.74 -0.28 0.29
CA THR A 4 -25.61 0.61 0.61
C THR A 4 -25.67 1.25 2.00
N GLY A 5 -26.88 1.45 2.54
CA GLY A 5 -27.11 2.00 3.89
C GLY A 5 -26.77 1.08 5.06
N GLU A 6 -26.43 -0.19 4.83
CA GLU A 6 -25.91 -1.10 5.85
C GLU A 6 -24.38 -1.02 6.01
N MET A 7 -23.70 -0.14 5.25
CA MET A 7 -22.26 0.14 5.37
C MET A 7 -21.92 1.22 6.41
N ASN A 8 -22.85 1.57 7.31
CA ASN A 8 -22.60 2.48 8.44
C ASN A 8 -21.84 1.79 9.58
N GLN A 9 -20.78 1.05 9.26
CA GLN A 9 -19.77 0.74 10.27
C GLN A 9 -19.07 2.06 10.60
N PRO A 10 -18.94 2.46 11.88
CA PRO A 10 -18.15 3.63 12.22
C PRO A 10 -16.76 3.47 11.59
N GLU A 11 -16.28 4.55 10.98
CA GLU A 11 -14.98 4.61 10.35
C GLU A 11 -13.95 4.18 11.40
N ARG A 12 -13.35 3.01 11.19
CA ARG A 12 -12.47 2.41 12.17
C ARG A 12 -11.06 2.86 11.87
N ASP A 13 -10.51 3.67 12.77
CA ASP A 13 -9.11 4.05 12.71
C ASP A 13 -8.22 2.84 13.09
N TRP A 14 -7.46 2.36 12.11
CA TRP A 14 -6.53 1.24 12.26
C TRP A 14 -5.08 1.68 12.46
N THR A 15 -4.81 2.98 12.60
CA THR A 15 -3.46 3.55 12.65
C THR A 15 -2.56 2.84 13.66
N GLU A 16 -3.01 2.66 14.90
CA GLU A 16 -2.22 1.99 15.94
C GLU A 16 -2.00 0.49 15.64
N GLY A 17 -2.99 -0.17 15.03
CA GLY A 17 -2.88 -1.56 14.61
C GLY A 17 -1.86 -1.76 13.51
N ILE A 18 -1.78 -0.82 12.56
CA ILE A 18 -0.82 -0.85 11.45
C ILE A 18 0.62 -0.68 11.97
N LYS A 19 0.85 0.28 12.89
CA LYS A 19 2.18 0.57 13.45
C LYS A 19 2.82 -0.62 14.16
N VAL A 20 2.02 -1.54 14.69
CA VAL A 20 2.53 -2.69 15.45
C VAL A 20 2.82 -3.92 14.60
N ILE A 21 2.46 -3.92 13.31
CA ILE A 21 2.76 -5.05 12.40
C ILE A 21 4.28 -5.18 12.25
N LYS A 22 4.80 -6.39 12.46
CA LYS A 22 6.24 -6.70 12.37
C LYS A 22 6.65 -7.37 11.07
N ALA A 23 5.71 -8.01 10.38
CA ALA A 23 5.98 -8.62 9.08
C ALA A 23 6.27 -7.53 8.03
N PRO A 24 7.18 -7.77 7.07
CA PRO A 24 7.29 -6.92 5.88
C PRO A 24 5.95 -6.82 5.14
N ILE A 25 5.61 -5.64 4.64
CA ILE A 25 4.35 -5.39 3.91
C ILE A 25 4.65 -4.80 2.54
N LEU A 26 4.00 -5.31 1.50
CA LEU A 26 3.89 -4.65 0.20
C LEU A 26 2.53 -3.96 0.08
N LEU A 27 2.52 -2.65 -0.07
CA LEU A 27 1.34 -1.89 -0.49
C LEU A 27 1.35 -1.71 -2.01
N VAL A 28 0.25 -2.05 -2.67
CA VAL A 28 0.08 -1.83 -4.12
C VAL A 28 -1.20 -1.04 -4.36
N PHE A 29 -1.09 0.09 -5.07
CA PHE A 29 -2.20 0.95 -5.47
C PHE A 29 -2.18 1.19 -6.98
N ALA A 30 -3.28 1.72 -7.51
CA ALA A 30 -3.35 2.24 -8.87
C ALA A 30 -2.94 3.73 -8.93
N ASP A 31 -2.45 4.22 -10.08
CA ASP A 31 -2.20 5.64 -10.29
C ASP A 31 -3.49 6.46 -10.53
N ALA A 32 -4.53 5.83 -11.09
CA ALA A 32 -5.90 6.36 -11.15
C ALA A 32 -6.85 5.61 -10.19
N ASP A 33 -6.44 5.48 -8.92
CA ASP A 33 -7.24 4.85 -7.88
C ASP A 33 -8.42 5.72 -7.41
N SER A 34 -9.41 5.07 -6.80
CA SER A 34 -10.45 5.73 -6.00
C SER A 34 -9.94 6.18 -4.62
N ILE A 35 -8.82 5.61 -4.17
CA ILE A 35 -8.11 6.04 -2.96
C ILE A 35 -7.29 7.29 -3.27
N ARG A 36 -7.31 8.26 -2.37
CA ARG A 36 -6.55 9.50 -2.54
C ARG A 36 -5.04 9.26 -2.32
N PRO A 37 -4.14 9.85 -3.13
CA PRO A 37 -2.70 9.74 -2.94
C PRO A 37 -2.22 10.12 -1.53
N GLU A 38 -2.84 11.13 -0.90
CA GLU A 38 -2.50 11.55 0.46
C GLU A 38 -2.69 10.40 1.47
N HIS A 39 -3.77 9.65 1.32
CA HIS A 39 -4.05 8.50 2.19
C HIS A 39 -3.06 7.35 1.96
N MET A 40 -2.68 7.09 0.70
CA MET A 40 -1.65 6.10 0.38
C MET A 40 -0.32 6.46 1.05
N VAL A 41 0.06 7.74 1.00
CA VAL A 41 1.28 8.27 1.62
C VAL A 41 1.21 8.21 3.16
N GLU A 42 0.05 8.52 3.76
CA GLU A 42 -0.17 8.37 5.20
C GLU A 42 0.02 6.93 5.64
N PHE A 43 -0.61 5.96 4.96
CA PHE A 43 -0.43 4.54 5.26
C PHE A 43 1.04 4.13 5.08
N TRP A 44 1.67 4.54 3.98
CA TRP A 44 3.08 4.25 3.74
C TRP A 44 4.00 4.75 4.86
N LYS A 45 3.74 5.95 5.40
CA LYS A 45 4.50 6.49 6.53
C LYS A 45 4.35 5.67 7.81
N LEU A 46 3.17 5.10 8.08
CA LEU A 46 2.96 4.20 9.22
C LEU A 46 3.83 2.94 9.14
N LEU A 47 4.22 2.53 7.94
CA LEU A 47 5.08 1.38 7.67
C LEU A 47 6.58 1.71 7.61
N GLY A 48 6.97 2.91 8.09
CA GLY A 48 8.35 3.38 8.09
C GLY A 48 8.80 4.02 6.77
N GLY A 49 7.89 4.17 5.82
CA GLY A 49 8.11 4.76 4.52
C GLY A 49 8.28 6.29 4.52
N GLY A 50 9.01 6.81 3.54
CA GLY A 50 9.08 8.25 3.26
C GLY A 50 9.69 9.12 4.37
N GLN A 51 10.43 8.51 5.31
CA GLN A 51 11.03 9.21 6.46
C GLN A 51 12.38 9.85 6.12
N ARG A 52 13.15 9.22 5.22
CA ARG A 52 14.49 9.64 4.80
C ARG A 52 14.89 8.89 3.53
N ASP A 53 15.94 9.38 2.87
CA ASP A 53 16.64 8.64 1.82
C ASP A 53 17.27 7.34 2.39
N ALA A 54 17.36 6.31 1.53
CA ALA A 54 17.87 5.01 1.91
C ALA A 54 19.40 4.95 2.09
N GLY A 55 20.12 6.00 1.68
CA GLY A 55 21.56 5.96 1.48
C GLY A 55 21.94 5.25 0.17
N PHE A 56 23.17 5.48 -0.28
CA PHE A 56 23.67 4.90 -1.54
C PHE A 56 23.71 3.37 -1.52
N ASP A 57 23.94 2.77 -0.34
CA ASP A 57 23.95 1.32 -0.15
C ASP A 57 22.56 0.73 0.13
N GLY A 58 21.53 1.57 0.25
CA GLY A 58 20.16 1.16 0.53
C GLY A 58 19.90 0.69 1.96
N SER A 59 20.88 0.82 2.88
CA SER A 59 20.81 0.27 4.25
C SER A 59 19.69 0.86 5.12
N GLN A 60 19.16 2.03 4.76
CA GLN A 60 18.10 2.70 5.51
C GLN A 60 16.70 2.47 4.92
N ARG A 61 16.53 1.56 3.94
CA ARG A 61 15.20 1.19 3.44
C ARG A 61 14.36 0.55 4.55
N PRO A 62 13.05 0.88 4.67
CA PRO A 62 12.15 0.07 5.47
C PRO A 62 12.01 -1.33 4.88
N ALA A 63 11.67 -2.32 5.71
CA ALA A 63 11.39 -3.67 5.25
C ALA A 63 10.14 -3.74 4.34
N SER A 64 9.20 -2.81 4.55
CA SER A 64 7.99 -2.67 3.75
C SER A 64 8.26 -1.94 2.43
N GLN A 65 7.36 -2.07 1.46
CA GLN A 65 7.47 -1.50 0.11
C GLN A 65 6.15 -0.87 -0.33
N LEU A 66 6.23 0.11 -1.22
CA LEU A 66 5.10 0.79 -1.85
C LEU A 66 5.26 0.72 -3.37
N ALA A 67 4.23 0.27 -4.07
CA ALA A 67 4.10 0.31 -5.52
C ALA A 67 2.82 1.06 -5.93
N ILE A 68 2.94 1.97 -6.88
CA ILE A 68 1.80 2.61 -7.56
C ILE A 68 1.89 2.19 -9.02
N LEU A 69 0.94 1.39 -9.49
CA LEU A 69 0.99 0.82 -10.83
C LEU A 69 0.46 1.83 -11.87
N PRO A 70 1.26 2.17 -12.89
CA PRO A 70 0.85 3.13 -13.90
C PRO A 70 -0.24 2.57 -14.81
N ASN A 71 -1.07 3.46 -15.36
CA ASN A 71 -2.15 3.12 -16.30
C ASN A 71 -3.12 2.07 -15.74
N THR A 72 -3.40 2.15 -14.44
CA THR A 72 -4.39 1.26 -13.78
C THR A 72 -5.38 2.08 -12.97
N THR A 73 -6.48 1.45 -12.60
CA THR A 73 -7.52 1.98 -11.72
C THR A 73 -7.76 1.00 -10.59
N HIS A 74 -8.52 1.43 -9.58
CA HIS A 74 -9.00 0.58 -8.49
C HIS A 74 -9.62 -0.75 -8.98
N TYR A 75 -10.22 -0.75 -10.16
CA TYR A 75 -10.99 -1.88 -10.66
C TYR A 75 -10.19 -2.85 -11.52
N ASN A 76 -9.10 -2.40 -12.15
CA ASN A 76 -8.36 -3.21 -13.11
C ASN A 76 -6.91 -3.52 -12.70
N LEU A 77 -6.39 -2.96 -11.60
CA LEU A 77 -5.01 -3.24 -11.17
C LEU A 77 -4.74 -4.73 -10.96
N ILE A 78 -5.75 -5.51 -10.54
CA ILE A 78 -5.63 -6.96 -10.33
C ILE A 78 -5.34 -7.74 -11.62
N GLN A 79 -5.65 -7.16 -12.78
CA GLN A 79 -5.39 -7.74 -14.09
C GLN A 79 -4.03 -7.31 -14.64
N SER A 80 -3.35 -6.35 -14.00
CA SER A 80 -2.07 -5.85 -14.45
C SER A 80 -0.99 -6.92 -14.24
N PRO A 81 -0.22 -7.28 -15.28
CA PRO A 81 0.93 -8.18 -15.10
C PRO A 81 1.97 -7.60 -14.14
N LEU A 82 2.06 -6.26 -14.02
CA LEU A 82 2.94 -5.59 -13.07
C LEU A 82 2.60 -5.94 -11.62
N LEU A 83 1.33 -6.20 -11.28
CA LEU A 83 0.96 -6.62 -9.93
C LEU A 83 1.63 -7.95 -9.57
N THR A 84 1.56 -8.93 -10.48
CA THR A 84 2.21 -10.23 -10.29
C THR A 84 3.72 -10.10 -10.20
N GLU A 85 4.31 -9.25 -11.03
CA GLU A 85 5.75 -8.99 -11.03
C GLU A 85 6.22 -8.40 -9.68
N VAL A 86 5.60 -7.32 -9.20
CA VAL A 86 6.01 -6.68 -7.94
C VAL A 86 5.72 -7.57 -6.72
N ALA A 87 4.61 -8.31 -6.74
CA ALA A 87 4.28 -9.24 -5.66
C ALA A 87 5.27 -10.41 -5.60
N THR A 88 5.63 -10.99 -6.75
CA THR A 88 6.61 -12.08 -6.82
C THR A 88 7.98 -11.57 -6.36
N ALA A 89 8.42 -10.42 -6.87
CA ALA A 89 9.68 -9.81 -6.47
C ALA A 89 9.74 -9.48 -4.97
N PHE A 90 8.59 -9.20 -4.32
CA PHE A 90 8.51 -9.02 -2.86
C PHE A 90 8.59 -10.32 -2.07
N LEU A 91 7.97 -11.39 -2.55
CA LEU A 91 7.92 -12.67 -1.87
C LEU A 91 9.23 -13.47 -1.96
N THR A 92 10.12 -13.12 -2.88
CA THR A 92 11.39 -13.82 -3.11
C THR A 92 12.62 -13.03 -2.64
N GLN A 93 12.45 -12.01 -1.81
CA GLN A 93 13.56 -11.19 -1.28
C GLN A 93 14.34 -11.90 -0.18
#